data_AF-A0A957SWV7-F1
#
_entry.id   AF-A0A957SWV7-F1
#
_cell.length_a   1.000
_cell.length_b   1.000
_cell.length_c   1.000
_cell.angle_alpha   90.00
_cell.angle_beta   90.00
_cell.angle_gamma   90.00
#
_symmetry.space_group_name_H-M   'P 1'
#
loop_
_entity.id
_entity.type
_entity.pdbx_description
1 polymer ?
#
loop_
_entity_poly.entity_id
_entity_poly.type
_entity_poly.pdbx_seq_one_letter_code
_entity_poly.pdbx_strand_id
1 'polypeptide(L)'
;DGSKYQVDIRVFGDEGALLLDVERERLEVRRHDGKNFTMAIPHNAGDYECDVPPNRFVELIQGHGANQSPGEVAARSVELIDAMFRSASQRGRPVTV
;
A
#
# COMPACT_ATOMS: atom_id res chain seq x y z
N ASP A 1 -7.97 18.65 10.79
CA ASP A 1 -7.08 18.58 11.98
C ASP A 1 -5.72 17.95 11.68
N GLY A 2 -5.38 17.61 10.43
CA GLY A 2 -4.01 17.23 10.05
C GLY A 2 -3.49 15.94 10.68
N SER A 3 -4.37 15.17 11.35
CA SER A 3 -4.01 13.89 11.93
C SER A 3 -3.80 12.86 10.83
N LYS A 4 -2.53 12.52 10.59
CA LYS A 4 -2.16 11.43 9.68
C LYS A 4 -2.61 10.10 10.28
N TYR A 5 -3.11 9.20 9.43
CA TYR A 5 -3.47 7.86 9.86
C TYR A 5 -2.22 7.08 10.25
N GLN A 6 -2.29 6.35 11.36
CA GLN A 6 -1.22 5.48 11.79
C GLN A 6 -1.18 4.21 10.92
N VAL A 7 -0.37 4.23 9.88
CA VAL A 7 -0.13 3.09 8.98
C VAL A 7 1.37 2.78 8.94
N ASP A 8 1.73 1.55 9.32
CA ASP A 8 3.07 0.97 9.20
C ASP A 8 2.98 -0.25 8.29
N ILE A 9 3.78 -0.25 7.22
CA ILE A 9 3.91 -1.38 6.30
C ILE A 9 5.31 -1.96 6.43
N ARG A 10 5.38 -3.27 6.73
CA ARG A 10 6.62 -4.03 6.77
C ARG A 10 6.61 -5.14 5.76
N VAL A 11 7.65 -5.19 4.94
CA VAL A 11 7.84 -6.26 3.95
C VAL A 11 9.10 -7.01 4.33
N PHE A 12 8.96 -8.31 4.59
CA PHE A 12 10.06 -9.21 4.91
C PHE A 12 10.39 -10.05 3.67
N GLY A 13 11.64 -9.95 3.22
CA GLY A 13 12.19 -10.72 2.11
C GLY A 13 13.34 -11.62 2.56
N ASP A 14 13.88 -12.36 1.61
CA ASP A 14 15.07 -13.21 1.79
C ASP A 14 16.35 -12.41 2.04
N GLU A 15 16.46 -11.20 1.48
CA GLU A 15 17.62 -10.31 1.63
C GLU A 15 17.52 -9.34 2.81
N GLY A 16 16.39 -9.30 3.52
CA GLY A 16 16.17 -8.41 4.66
C GLY A 16 14.74 -7.90 4.80
N ALA A 17 14.56 -6.66 5.25
CA ALA A 17 13.25 -6.08 5.51
C ALA A 17 13.17 -4.60 5.08
N LEU A 18 12.00 -4.21 4.59
CA LEU A 18 11.60 -2.82 4.35
C LEU A 18 10.57 -2.40 5.40
N LEU A 19 10.73 -1.19 5.92
CA LEU A 19 9.82 -0.48 6.80
C LEU A 19 9.34 0.79 6.09
N LEU A 20 8.02 1.01 6.07
CA LEU A 20 7.39 2.25 5.63
C LEU A 20 6.44 2.75 6.72
N ASP A 21 6.78 3.87 7.34
CA ASP A 21 5.99 4.55 8.36
C ASP A 21 5.34 5.80 7.75
N VAL A 22 4.03 5.76 7.52
CA VAL A 22 3.27 6.84 6.88
C VAL A 22 3.05 8.00 7.84
N GLU A 23 2.89 7.72 9.14
CA GLU A 23 2.68 8.75 10.17
C GLU A 23 3.95 9.61 10.35
N ARG A 24 5.13 8.98 10.38
CA ARG A 24 6.43 9.64 10.60
C ARG A 24 7.22 9.92 9.32
N GLU A 25 6.66 9.58 8.17
CA GLU A 25 7.25 9.86 6.85
C GLU A 25 8.68 9.29 6.74
N ARG A 26 8.80 7.98 6.95
CA ARG A 26 10.09 7.31 6.98
C ARG A 26 10.05 6.02 6.18
N LEU A 27 11.07 5.85 5.34
CA LEU A 27 11.37 4.57 4.69
C LEU A 27 12.76 4.09 5.06
N GLU A 28 12.85 2.82 5.47
CA GLU A 28 14.09 2.17 5.87
C GLU A 28 14.15 0.75 5.29
N VAL A 29 15.31 0.37 4.75
CA VAL A 29 15.60 -0.96 4.27
C VAL A 29 16.80 -1.49 5.05
N ARG A 30 16.59 -2.60 5.75
CA ARG A 30 17.64 -3.34 6.45
C ARG A 30 17.98 -4.58 5.66
N ARG A 31 19.24 -4.71 5.24
CA ARG A 31 19.72 -5.84 4.43
C ARG A 31 20.67 -6.72 5.23
N HIS A 32 20.66 -8.02 4.94
CA HIS A 32 21.57 -8.98 5.56
C HIS A 32 23.04 -8.75 5.20
N ASP A 33 23.29 -8.20 4.01
CA ASP A 33 24.63 -7.82 3.53
C ASP A 33 25.16 -6.51 4.14
N GLY A 34 24.42 -5.92 5.08
CA GLY A 34 24.77 -4.66 5.75
C GLY A 34 24.58 -3.40 4.90
N LYS A 35 24.16 -3.51 3.62
CA LYS A 35 23.92 -2.36 2.72
C LYS A 35 22.58 -1.69 3.00
N ASN A 36 22.37 -1.30 4.25
CA ASN A 36 21.15 -0.66 4.71
C ASN A 36 20.91 0.65 3.94
N PHE A 37 19.64 0.96 3.70
CA PHE A 37 19.22 2.17 2.99
C PHE A 37 18.14 2.89 3.79
N THR A 38 18.20 4.21 3.81
CA THR A 38 17.17 5.06 4.42
C THR A 38 16.89 6.19 3.45
N MET A 39 15.61 6.49 3.26
CA MET A 39 15.17 7.58 2.40
C MET A 39 14.45 8.61 3.25
N ALA A 40 14.89 9.87 3.15
CA ALA A 40 14.12 10.98 3.67
C ALA A 40 12.87 11.17 2.80
N ILE A 41 11.70 11.07 3.41
CA ILE A 41 10.43 11.32 2.73
C ILE A 41 10.09 12.81 2.94
N PRO A 42 9.75 13.55 1.87
CA PRO A 42 9.32 14.93 2.02
C PRO A 42 8.09 15.05 2.91
N HIS A 43 7.97 16.16 3.63
CA HIS A 43 6.79 16.45 4.41
C HIS A 43 5.53 16.41 3.53
N ASN A 44 4.51 15.72 4.02
CA ASN A 44 3.22 15.45 3.39
C ASN A 44 3.25 14.61 2.11
N ALA A 45 4.36 13.93 1.79
CA ALA A 45 4.39 13.06 0.61
C ALA A 45 3.46 11.82 0.74
N GLY A 46 2.99 11.52 1.96
CA GLY A 46 1.99 10.48 2.21
C GLY A 46 0.53 10.98 2.24
N ASP A 47 0.30 12.28 2.01
CA ASP A 47 -1.06 12.82 2.00
C ASP A 47 -1.85 12.23 0.83
N TYR A 48 -3.11 11.88 1.10
CA TYR A 48 -4.00 11.32 0.09
C TYR A 48 -4.52 12.43 -0.84
N GLU A 49 -4.15 12.36 -2.11
CA GLU A 49 -4.56 13.31 -3.15
C GLU A 49 -5.72 12.76 -3.97
N CYS A 50 -6.85 13.47 -3.99
CA CYS A 50 -8.08 13.02 -4.65
C CYS A 50 -8.18 13.42 -6.12
N ASP A 51 -7.43 14.44 -6.56
CA ASP A 51 -7.56 14.98 -7.91
C ASP A 51 -6.75 14.20 -8.94
N VAL A 52 -5.65 13.57 -8.51
CA VAL A 52 -4.74 12.84 -9.42
C VAL A 52 -5.38 11.59 -10.02
N PRO A 53 -6.07 10.71 -9.26
CA PRO A 53 -6.63 9.48 -9.83
C PRO A 53 -7.68 9.71 -10.95
N PRO A 54 -8.66 10.62 -10.81
CA PRO A 54 -9.61 10.93 -11.89
C PRO A 54 -8.92 11.47 -13.15
N ASN A 55 -7.92 12.35 -12.99
CA ASN A 55 -7.16 12.90 -14.11
C ASN A 55 -6.37 11.81 -14.86
N ARG A 56 -5.69 10.92 -14.12
CA ARG A 56 -4.99 9.75 -14.69
C ARG A 56 -5.95 8.82 -15.43
N PHE A 57 -7.17 8.65 -14.93
CA PHE A 57 -8.19 7.84 -15.60
C PHE A 57 -8.60 8.44 -16.95
N VAL A 58 -8.79 9.76 -17.03
CA VAL A 58 -9.07 10.46 -18.30
C VAL A 58 -7.91 10.33 -19.28
N GLU A 59 -6.67 10.49 -18.82
CA GLU A 59 -5.47 10.30 -19.64
C GLU A 59 -5.39 8.88 -20.24
N LEU A 60 -5.69 7.85 -19.44
CA LEU A 60 -5.75 6.46 -19.90
C LEU A 60 -6.82 6.25 -20.97
N ILE A 61 -8.01 6.84 -20.81
CA ILE A 61 -9.08 6.79 -21.83
C ILE A 61 -8.62 7.42 -23.15
N GLN A 62 -7.82 8.48 -23.08
CA GLN A 62 -7.24 9.14 -24.25
C GLN A 62 -6.06 8.37 -24.88
N GLY A 63 -5.67 7.22 -24.32
CA GLY A 63 -4.59 6.39 -24.83
C GLY A 63 -3.19 6.79 -24.33
N HIS A 64 -3.11 7.58 -23.26
CA HIS A 64 -1.83 7.97 -22.65
C HIS A 64 -1.48 7.07 -21.46
N GLY A 65 -0.19 6.74 -21.32
CA GLY A 65 0.32 6.00 -20.16
C GLY A 65 -0.06 4.51 -20.16
N ALA A 66 0.10 3.88 -18.99
CA ALA A 66 -0.22 2.47 -18.78
C ALA A 66 -1.09 2.32 -17.53
N ASN A 67 -2.05 1.39 -17.58
CA ASN A 67 -2.91 1.12 -16.44
C ASN A 67 -2.12 0.38 -15.34
N GLN A 68 -1.73 1.09 -14.29
CA GLN A 68 -1.03 0.55 -13.11
C GLN A 68 -2.00 -0.01 -12.05
N SER A 69 -3.31 0.00 -12.31
CA SER A 69 -4.34 -0.46 -11.37
C SER A 69 -5.45 -1.19 -12.13
N PRO A 70 -5.14 -2.33 -12.79
CA PRO A 70 -6.14 -3.10 -13.51
C PRO A 70 -7.22 -3.63 -12.58
N GLY A 71 -8.44 -3.78 -13.11
CA GLY A 71 -9.61 -4.17 -12.32
C GLY A 71 -9.47 -5.52 -11.61
N GLU A 72 -8.64 -6.44 -12.12
CA GLU A 72 -8.39 -7.74 -11.47
C GLU A 72 -7.72 -7.59 -10.10
N VAL A 73 -6.79 -6.64 -9.94
CA VAL A 73 -6.15 -6.37 -8.64
C VAL A 73 -7.18 -5.85 -7.62
N ALA A 74 -8.10 -5.00 -8.07
CA ALA A 74 -9.19 -4.51 -7.24
C ALA A 74 -10.17 -5.63 -6.86
N ALA A 75 -10.55 -6.49 -7.81
CA ALA A 75 -11.43 -7.63 -7.55
C ALA A 75 -10.85 -8.56 -6.48
N ARG A 76 -9.57 -8.96 -6.62
CA ARG A 76 -8.87 -9.79 -5.63
C ARG A 76 -8.78 -9.14 -4.25
N SER A 77 -8.66 -7.82 -4.21
CA SER A 77 -8.66 -7.06 -2.95
C SER A 77 -10.02 -7.15 -2.25
N VAL A 78 -11.12 -7.03 -2.99
CA VAL A 78 -12.48 -7.17 -2.46
C VAL A 78 -12.75 -8.60 -1.98
N GLU A 79 -12.33 -9.61 -2.74
CA GLU A 79 -12.45 -11.03 -2.36
C GLU A 79 -11.74 -11.32 -1.02
N LEU A 80 -10.53 -10.76 -0.82
CA LEU A 80 -9.80 -10.88 0.43
C LEU A 80 -10.53 -10.19 1.60
N ILE A 81 -11.04 -8.97 1.39
CA ILE A 81 -11.79 -8.22 2.42
C ILE A 81 -13.06 -8.99 2.83
N ASP A 82 -13.79 -9.53 1.86
CA ASP A 82 -14.95 -10.39 2.13
C ASP A 82 -14.56 -11.61 2.98
N ALA A 83 -13.46 -12.31 2.62
CA ALA A 83 -12.96 -13.43 3.40
C ALA A 83 -12.57 -13.02 4.84
N MET A 84 -12.01 -11.82 5.04
CA MET A 84 -11.72 -11.28 6.37
C MET A 84 -13.00 -11.07 7.19
N PHE A 85 -14.06 -10.51 6.60
CA PHE A 85 -15.36 -10.36 7.28
C PHE A 85 -15.98 -11.71 7.63
N ARG A 86 -15.95 -12.68 6.71
CA ARG A 86 -16.40 -14.05 6.97
C ARG A 86 -15.62 -14.69 8.11
N SER A 87 -14.28 -14.56 8.10
CA SER A 87 -13.41 -15.06 9.18
C SER A 87 -13.79 -14.44 10.53
N ALA A 88 -13.97 -13.12 10.59
CA ALA A 88 -14.38 -12.42 11.80
C ALA A 88 -15.72 -12.93 12.35
N SER A 89 -16.72 -13.13 11.48
CA SER A 89 -18.02 -13.70 11.87
C SER A 89 -17.92 -15.11 12.46
N GLN A 90 -16.87 -15.85 12.09
CA GLN A 90 -16.58 -17.21 12.54
C GLN A 90 -15.53 -17.26 13.66
N ARG A 91 -15.39 -16.18 14.43
CA ARG A 91 -14.42 -16.05 15.54
C ARG A 91 -12.96 -16.20 15.11
N GLY A 92 -12.62 -15.67 13.93
CA GLY A 92 -11.26 -15.64 13.40
C GLY A 92 -10.80 -16.98 12.80
N ARG A 93 -11.72 -17.87 12.43
CA ARG A 93 -11.34 -19.12 11.75
C ARG A 93 -10.77 -18.81 10.35
N PRO A 94 -9.77 -19.57 9.88
CA PRO A 94 -9.26 -19.43 8.53
C PRO A 94 -10.37 -19.64 7.49
N VAL A 95 -10.37 -18.78 6.47
CA VAL A 95 -11.31 -18.82 5.35
C VAL A 95 -10.49 -18.75 4.06
N THR A 96 -10.82 -19.59 3.08
CA THR A 96 -10.23 -19.54 1.75
C THR A 96 -10.80 -18.35 0.98
N VAL A 97 -9.89 -17.62 0.32
CA VAL A 97 -10.21 -16.63 -0.71
C VAL A 97 -10.42 -17.38 -2.02
#